data_AF-A0A1M2YWL6-F1
#
_entry.id   AF-A0A1M2YWL6-F1
#
_cell.length_a   1.000
_cell.length_b   1.000
_cell.length_c   1.000
_cell.angle_alpha   90.00
_cell.angle_beta   90.00
_cell.angle_gamma   90.00
#
_symmetry.space_group_name_H-M   'P 1'
#
loop_
_entity.id
_entity.type
_entity.pdbx_description
1 polymer ?
#
loop_
_entity_poly.entity_id
_entity_poly.type
_entity_poly.pdbx_seq_one_letter_code
_entity_poly.pdbx_strand_id
1 'polypeptide(L)' 'MAAFCAVGSQWRTTIVGAGGVLVTRVVGLDYAGMRVALDALGTVVTPDLFAGIQVMEGAARDALNGENA' A
#
# COMPACT_ATOMS: atom_id res chain seq x y z
N MET A 1 -5.77 -6.36 9.79
CA MET A 1 -4.60 -7.25 9.61
C MET A 1 -4.76 -8.18 8.40
N ALA A 2 -5.64 -9.19 8.41
CA ALA A 2 -5.72 -10.18 7.32
C ALA A 2 -6.01 -9.58 5.92
N ALA A 3 -6.96 -8.65 5.82
CA ALA A 3 -7.26 -7.95 4.58
C ALA A 3 -6.07 -7.13 4.04
N PHE A 4 -5.26 -6.54 4.92
CA PHE A 4 -4.06 -5.81 4.51
C PHE A 4 -2.97 -6.74 3.99
N CYS A 5 -2.73 -7.88 4.67
CA CYS A 5 -1.77 -8.87 4.19
C CYS A 5 -2.12 -9.43 2.81
N ALA A 6 -3.41 -9.57 2.50
CA ALA A 6 -3.88 -10.05 1.20
C ALA A 6 -3.55 -9.08 0.05
N VAL A 7 -3.52 -7.78 0.32
CA VAL A 7 -3.34 -6.73 -0.70
C VAL A 7 -1.92 -6.15 -0.71
N GLY A 8 -1.11 -6.48 0.31
CA GLY A 8 0.22 -5.90 0.56
C GLY A 8 1.31 -6.24 -0.46
N SER A 9 0.99 -6.98 -1.52
CA SER A 9 1.88 -7.20 -2.67
C SER A 9 1.65 -6.21 -3.82
N GLN A 10 0.54 -5.47 -3.80
CA GLN A 10 0.09 -4.62 -4.91
C GLN A 10 0.60 -3.17 -4.76
N TRP A 11 1.90 -3.00 -4.54
CA TRP A 11 2.49 -1.67 -4.38
C TRP A 11 2.76 -0.99 -5.72
N ARG A 12 2.41 0.28 -5.81
CA ARG A 12 2.85 1.17 -6.89
C ARG A 12 4.15 1.85 -6.48
N THR A 13 5.05 1.95 -7.46
CA THR A 13 6.33 2.62 -7.29
C THR A 13 6.51 3.74 -8.30
N THR A 14 7.37 4.68 -7.97
CA THR A 14 7.84 5.74 -8.87
C THR A 14 9.34 5.93 -8.69
N ILE A 15 9.98 6.60 -9.63
CA ILE A 15 11.39 6.99 -9.54
C ILE A 15 11.44 8.47 -9.16
N VAL A 16 12.22 8.79 -8.12
CA VAL A 16 12.47 10.18 -7.71
C VAL A 16 13.97 10.45 -7.65
N GLY A 17 14.36 11.71 -7.83
CA GLY A 17 15.73 12.16 -7.55
C GLY A 17 15.89 12.47 -6.06
N ALA A 18 16.89 11.90 -5.42
CA ALA A 18 17.27 12.20 -4.04
C ALA A 18 18.81 12.27 -3.93
N GLY A 19 19.35 13.42 -3.50
CA GLY A 19 20.80 13.60 -3.34
C GLY A 19 21.62 13.40 -4.62
N GLY A 20 21.05 13.71 -5.80
CA GLY A 20 21.71 13.49 -7.09
C GLY A 20 21.67 12.06 -7.62
N VAL A 21 20.97 11.15 -6.94
CA VAL A 21 20.79 9.74 -7.35
C VAL A 21 19.31 9.46 -7.61
N LEU A 22 19.01 8.59 -8.57
CA LEU A 22 17.66 8.08 -8.80
C LEU A 22 17.34 6.95 -7.81
N VAL A 23 16.24 7.08 -7.09
CA VAL A 23 15.77 6.08 -6.12
C VAL A 23 14.34 5.67 -6.41
N THR A 24 14.03 4.40 -6.19
CA THR A 24 12.65 3.89 -6.24
C THR A 24 11.93 4.29 -4.95
N ARG A 25 10.74 4.87 -5.08
CA ARG A 25 9.84 5.21 -3.98
C ARG A 25 8.54 4.45 -4.10
N VAL A 26 8.06 3.91 -2.98
CA VAL A 26 6.72 3.36 -2.86
C VAL A 26 5.75 4.51 -2.62
N VAL A 27 4.70 4.60 -3.45
CA VAL A 27 3.73 5.72 -3.39
C VAL A 27 2.40 5.33 -2.73
N GLY A 28 2.07 4.04 -2.73
CA GLY A 28 0.82 3.53 -2.18
C GLY A 28 0.41 2.22 -2.86
N LEU A 29 -0.67 1.61 -2.36
CA LEU A 29 -1.27 0.44 -2.96
C LEU A 29 -1.95 0.82 -4.29
N ASP A 30 -2.01 -0.15 -5.20
CA ASP A 30 -2.94 -0.14 -6.30
C ASP A 30 -4.33 -0.54 -5.80
N TYR A 31 -5.25 0.41 -5.72
CA TYR A 31 -6.60 0.16 -5.24
C TYR A 31 -7.43 -0.71 -6.20
N ALA A 32 -7.07 -0.79 -7.49
CA ALA A 32 -7.71 -1.73 -8.40
C ALA A 32 -7.29 -3.17 -8.09
N GLY A 33 -5.98 -3.45 -8.00
CA GLY A 33 -5.46 -4.75 -7.56
C GLY A 33 -5.92 -5.14 -6.15
N MET A 34 -5.96 -4.18 -5.23
CA MET A 34 -6.53 -4.36 -3.89
C MET A 34 -7.99 -4.84 -3.97
N ARG A 35 -8.82 -4.18 -4.80
CA ARG A 35 -10.22 -4.54 -4.97
C ARG A 35 -10.37 -5.97 -5.50
N VAL A 36 -9.60 -6.33 -6.52
CA VAL A 36 -9.58 -7.69 -7.08
C VAL A 36 -9.22 -8.74 -6.03
N ALA A 37 -8.18 -8.47 -5.22
CA ALA A 37 -7.75 -9.40 -4.18
C ALA A 37 -8.79 -9.56 -3.06
N LEU A 38 -9.44 -8.47 -2.63
CA LEU A 38 -10.49 -8.53 -1.61
C LEU A 38 -11.75 -9.23 -2.13
N ASP A 39 -12.14 -8.98 -3.38
CA ASP A 39 -13.27 -9.66 -4.02
C ASP A 39 -12.99 -11.18 -4.15
N ALA A 40 -11.76 -11.58 -4.51
CA ALA A 40 -11.35 -12.98 -4.58
C ALA A 40 -11.40 -13.69 -3.21
N LEU A 41 -11.26 -12.93 -2.11
CA LEU A 41 -11.41 -13.43 -0.73
C LEU A 41 -12.86 -13.38 -0.23
N GLY A 42 -13.82 -12.94 -1.05
CA GLY A 42 -15.20 -12.72 -0.64
C GLY A 42 -15.34 -11.62 0.42
N THR A 43 -14.37 -10.70 0.51
CA THR A 43 -14.35 -9.63 1.51
C THR A 43 -15.07 -8.39 0.97
N VAL A 44 -16.18 -8.01 1.63
CA VAL A 44 -16.89 -6.78 1.29
C VAL A 44 -16.09 -5.57 1.79
N VAL A 45 -15.74 -4.67 0.86
CA VAL A 45 -15.08 -3.41 1.18
C VAL A 45 -16.08 -2.43 1.78
N THR A 46 -15.97 -2.17 3.08
CA THR A 46 -16.70 -1.10 3.78
C THR A 46 -15.82 0.15 3.94
N PRO A 47 -16.40 1.34 4.18
CA PRO A 47 -15.61 2.55 4.46
C PRO A 47 -14.63 2.37 5.62
N ASP A 48 -15.06 1.73 6.71
CA ASP A 48 -14.20 1.50 7.88
C ASP A 48 -13.05 0.53 7.58
N LEU A 49 -13.32 -0.53 6.82
CA LEU A 49 -12.27 -1.46 6.39
C LEU A 49 -11.25 -0.76 5.50
N PHE A 50 -11.73 0.06 4.56
CA PHE A 50 -10.87 0.81 3.66
C PHE A 50 -10.01 1.82 4.43
N ALA A 51 -10.60 2.59 5.35
CA ALA A 51 -9.87 3.51 6.21
C ALA A 51 -8.80 2.77 7.04
N GLY A 52 -9.13 1.60 7.59
CA GLY A 52 -8.16 0.76 8.31
C GLY A 52 -7.00 0.28 7.43
N ILE A 53 -7.28 -0.09 6.17
CA ILE A 53 -6.25 -0.43 5.17
C ILE A 53 -5.34 0.77 4.90
N GLN A 54 -5.90 1.97 4.73
CA GLN A 54 -5.12 3.18 4.46
C GLN A 54 -4.17 3.56 5.62
N VAL A 55 -4.58 3.33 6.87
CA VAL A 55 -3.70 3.51 8.04
C VAL A 55 -2.50 2.55 7.99
N MET A 56 -2.75 1.26 7.72
CA MET A 56 -1.69 0.27 7.60
C MET A 56 -0.81 0.52 6.36
N GLU A 57 -1.41 0.95 5.25
CA GLU A 57 -0.71 1.37 4.03
C GLU A 57 0.27 2.50 4.30
N GLY A 58 -0.15 3.56 5.01
CA GLY A 58 0.72 4.68 5.36
C GLY A 58 1.95 4.23 6.14
N ALA A 59 1.75 3.47 7.22
CA ALA A 59 2.86 2.96 8.03
C ALA A 59 3.79 2.02 7.24
N ALA A 60 3.26 1.15 6.40
CA ALA A 60 4.07 0.25 5.58
C ALA A 60 4.81 1.00 4.46
N ARG A 61 4.19 2.00 3.83
CA ARG A 61 4.83 2.86 2.82
C ARG A 61 6.01 3.59 3.42
N ASP A 62 5.83 4.20 4.60
CA ASP A 62 6.89 4.92 5.29
C ASP A 62 8.04 3.96 5.65
N ALA A 63 7.72 2.74 6.10
CA ALA A 63 8.71 1.69 6.35
C ALA A 63 9.51 1.32 5.10
N LEU A 64 8.82 1.08 3.98
CA LEU A 64 9.42 0.70 2.70
C LEU A 64 10.29 1.82 2.11
N ASN A 65 9.96 3.08 2.41
CA ASN A 65 10.74 4.24 1.98
C ASN A 65 11.86 4.62 2.95
N GLY A 66 11.96 3.97 4.12
CA GLY A 66 12.90 4.33 5.17
C GLY A 66 12.56 5.66 5.86
N GLU A 67 11.28 6.00 5.92
CA GLU A 67 10.72 7.24 6.48
C GLU A 67 10.09 7.00 7.88
N ASN A 68 10.19 5.78 8.40
CA ASN A 68 9.87 5.49 9.80
C ASN A 68 10.86 6.21 10.71
N ALA A 69 10.37 7.18 11.49
CA ALA A 69 11.13 7.84 12.55
C ALA A 69 11.55 6.86 13.66
#